data_AF-A0A6N9Q7J3-F1
#
_entry.id   AF-A0A6N9Q7J3-F1
#
_cell.length_a   1.000
_cell.length_b   1.000
_cell.length_c   1.000
_cell.angle_alpha   90.00
_cell.angle_beta   90.00
_cell.angle_gamma   90.00
#
_symmetry.space_group_name_H-M   'P 1'
#
loop_
_entity.id
_entity.type
_entity.pdbx_description
1 polymer ?
#
loop_
_entity_poly.entity_id
_entity_poly.type
_entity_poly.pdbx_seq_one_letter_code
_entity_poly.pdbx_strand_id
1 'polypeptide(L)'
;MTSIQQYLSKFSSNAIDHDELLINEEVEKAKNDWIAAGEKFNYAVDKDEIDFAIFSWEAAEKRYEMLLRQAKELQITKLKK
;
A
#
# COMPACT_ATOMS: atom_id res chain seq x y z
N MET A 1 20.24 -26.80 23.92
CA MET A 1 19.43 -27.29 22.78
C MET A 1 18.35 -26.24 22.50
N THR A 2 18.46 -25.53 21.38
CA THR A 2 17.47 -24.52 20.95
C THR A 2 16.14 -25.20 20.70
N SER A 3 15.11 -24.81 21.45
CA SER A 3 13.77 -25.40 21.37
C SER A 3 13.17 -25.13 19.99
N ILE A 4 12.48 -26.12 19.41
CA ILE A 4 11.74 -25.99 18.14
C ILE A 4 10.79 -24.77 18.19
N GLN A 5 10.28 -24.44 19.37
CA GLN A 5 9.48 -23.23 19.62
C GLN A 5 10.22 -21.93 19.24
N GLN A 6 11.53 -21.86 19.48
CA GLN A 6 12.35 -20.70 19.16
C GLN A 6 12.58 -20.55 17.66
N TYR A 7 12.67 -21.66 16.92
CA TYR A 7 12.79 -21.66 15.46
C TYR A 7 11.46 -21.27 14.78
N LEU A 8 10.34 -21.82 15.25
CA LEU A 8 9.01 -21.50 14.74
C LEU A 8 8.63 -20.03 15.00
N SER A 9 8.96 -19.51 16.19
CA SER A 9 8.78 -18.09 16.51
C SER A 9 9.63 -17.18 15.61
N LYS A 10 10.89 -17.53 15.35
CA LYS A 10 11.77 -16.75 14.47
C LYS A 10 11.32 -16.79 13.01
N PHE A 11 10.82 -17.93 12.53
CA PHE A 11 10.28 -18.07 11.18
C PHE A 11 8.99 -17.26 10.99
N SER A 12 8.08 -17.29 11.97
CA SER A 12 6.88 -16.46 11.97
C SER A 12 7.20 -14.97 12.04
N SER A 13 8.20 -14.56 12.85
CA SER A 13 8.63 -13.16 12.93
C SER A 13 9.20 -12.65 11.61
N ASN A 14 10.00 -13.46 10.91
CA ASN A 14 10.58 -13.06 9.62
C ASN A 14 9.52 -12.93 8.52
N ALA A 15 8.51 -13.80 8.49
CA ALA A 15 7.43 -13.73 7.51
C ALA A 15 6.54 -12.50 7.72
N ILE A 16 6.21 -12.19 8.99
CA ILE A 16 5.41 -11.01 9.34
C ILE A 16 6.17 -9.70 9.01
N ASP A 17 7.49 -9.68 9.20
CA ASP A 17 8.35 -8.53 8.84
C ASP A 17 8.40 -8.31 7.33
N HIS A 18 8.45 -9.40 6.54
CA HIS A 18 8.43 -9.34 5.09
C HIS A 18 7.08 -8.83 4.54
N ASP A 19 5.95 -9.30 5.08
CA ASP A 19 4.61 -8.85 4.68
C ASP A 19 4.37 -7.37 5.04
N GLU A 20 4.90 -6.93 6.19
CA GLU A 20 4.87 -5.52 6.61
C GLU A 20 5.73 -4.63 5.68
N LEU A 21 6.89 -5.13 5.25
CA LEU A 21 7.74 -4.42 4.30
C LEU A 21 7.07 -4.30 2.92
N LEU A 22 6.46 -5.38 2.42
CA LEU A 22 5.73 -5.39 1.16
C LEU A 22 4.55 -4.41 1.14
N ILE A 23 3.70 -4.40 2.18
CA ILE A 23 2.54 -3.50 2.21
C ILE A 23 2.99 -2.03 2.26
N ASN A 24 4.10 -1.72 2.95
CA ASN A 24 4.64 -0.37 3.00
C ASN A 24 5.16 0.08 1.63
N GLU A 25 5.86 -0.80 0.91
CA GLU A 25 6.30 -0.54 -0.47
C GLU A 25 5.12 -0.31 -1.42
N GLU A 26 4.04 -1.10 -1.30
CA GLU A 26 2.84 -0.92 -2.10
C GLU A 26 2.10 0.39 -1.80
N VAL A 27 2.04 0.80 -0.54
CA VAL A 27 1.46 2.09 -0.12
C VAL A 27 2.23 3.26 -0.73
N GLU A 28 3.56 3.25 -0.66
CA GLU A 28 4.38 4.32 -1.25
C GLU A 28 4.27 4.33 -2.77
N LYS A 29 4.22 3.17 -3.41
CA LYS A 29 3.96 3.08 -4.86
C LYS A 29 2.61 3.67 -5.23
N ALA A 30 1.54 3.30 -4.51
CA ALA A 30 0.20 3.82 -4.79
C ALA A 30 0.10 5.34 -4.57
N LYS A 31 0.83 5.89 -3.61
CA LYS A 31 0.95 7.34 -3.41
C LYS A 31 1.63 8.03 -4.58
N ASN A 32 2.75 7.48 -5.07
CA ASN A 32 3.44 8.01 -6.24
C ASN A 32 2.56 7.94 -7.50
N ASP A 33 1.82 6.83 -7.67
CA ASP A 33 0.85 6.66 -8.76
C ASP A 33 -0.27 7.73 -8.67
N TRP A 34 -0.76 8.04 -7.48
CA TRP A 34 -1.78 9.08 -7.25
C TRP A 34 -1.25 10.47 -7.59
N ILE A 35 -0.04 10.81 -7.17
CA ILE A 35 0.61 12.09 -7.51
C ILE A 35 0.81 12.20 -9.03
N ALA A 36 1.35 11.16 -9.66
CA ALA A 36 1.59 11.13 -11.10
C ALA A 36 0.29 11.20 -11.92
N ALA A 37 -0.81 10.60 -11.43
CA ALA A 37 -2.13 10.73 -12.04
C ALA A 37 -2.66 12.16 -11.95
N GLY A 38 -2.45 12.85 -10.82
CA GLY A 38 -2.77 14.27 -10.67
C GLY A 38 -1.94 15.15 -11.60
N GLU A 39 -0.65 14.85 -11.81
CA GLU A 39 0.18 15.59 -12.76
C GLU A 39 -0.32 15.46 -14.20
N LYS A 40 -0.83 14.29 -14.60
CA LYS A 40 -1.41 14.08 -15.95
C LYS A 40 -2.59 15.02 -16.23
N PHE A 41 -3.39 15.34 -15.22
CA PHE A 41 -4.49 16.31 -15.36
C PHE A 41 -4.00 17.68 -15.82
N ASN A 42 -2.81 18.13 -15.37
CA ASN A 42 -2.25 19.42 -15.76
C ASN A 42 -1.85 19.49 -17.25
N TYR A 43 -1.71 18.35 -17.92
CA TYR A 43 -1.34 18.27 -19.34
C TYR A 43 -2.51 17.88 -20.24
N ALA A 44 -3.69 17.56 -19.67
CA ALA A 44 -4.88 17.22 -20.44
C ALA A 44 -5.46 18.47 -21.11
N VAL A 45 -5.71 18.40 -22.41
CA VAL A 45 -6.21 19.54 -23.21
C VAL A 45 -7.61 19.27 -23.72
N ASP A 46 -7.84 18.04 -24.20
CA ASP A 46 -9.15 17.65 -24.72
C ASP A 46 -10.08 17.20 -23.60
N LYS A 47 -11.39 17.36 -23.82
CA LYS A 47 -12.42 16.99 -22.85
C LYS A 47 -12.31 15.52 -22.42
N ASP A 48 -12.08 14.62 -23.37
CA ASP A 48 -11.97 13.19 -23.09
C ASP A 48 -10.69 12.86 -22.30
N GLU A 49 -9.61 13.61 -22.52
CA GLU A 49 -8.37 13.49 -21.74
C GLU A 49 -8.56 13.98 -20.31
N ILE A 50 -9.31 15.07 -20.12
CA ILE A 50 -9.66 15.62 -18.81
C ILE A 50 -10.51 14.59 -18.04
N ASP A 51 -11.56 14.06 -18.67
CA ASP A 51 -12.43 13.04 -18.08
C ASP A 51 -11.62 11.79 -17.69
N PHE A 52 -10.72 11.33 -18.56
CA PHE A 52 -9.83 10.20 -18.28
C PHE A 52 -8.85 10.49 -17.14
N ALA A 53 -8.28 11.70 -17.08
CA ALA A 53 -7.34 12.10 -16.04
C ALA A 53 -8.02 12.14 -14.66
N ILE A 54 -9.24 12.69 -14.57
CA ILE A 54 -10.04 12.71 -13.34
C ILE A 54 -10.34 11.28 -12.88
N PHE A 55 -10.86 10.43 -13.76
CA PHE A 55 -11.18 9.04 -13.42
C PHE A 55 -9.93 8.28 -12.93
N SER A 56 -8.81 8.46 -13.61
CA SER A 56 -7.54 7.82 -13.24
C SER A 56 -7.03 8.30 -11.89
N TRP A 57 -7.18 9.58 -11.58
CA TRP A 57 -6.75 10.18 -10.32
C TRP A 57 -7.60 9.69 -9.14
N GLU A 58 -8.93 9.66 -9.29
CA GLU A 58 -9.85 9.11 -8.29
C GLU A 58 -9.61 7.62 -8.04
N ALA A 59 -9.36 6.84 -9.11
CA ALA A 59 -9.04 5.42 -8.98
C ALA A 59 -7.73 5.19 -8.20
N ALA A 60 -6.71 6.01 -8.47
CA ALA A 60 -5.44 5.95 -7.74
C ALA A 60 -5.60 6.34 -6.26
N GLU A 61 -6.42 7.35 -5.97
CA GLU A 61 -6.77 7.75 -4.59
C GLU A 61 -7.43 6.58 -3.83
N LYS A 62 -8.46 5.97 -4.43
CA LYS A 62 -9.18 4.84 -3.80
C LYS A 62 -8.27 3.66 -3.53
N ARG A 63 -7.33 3.38 -4.44
CA ARG A 63 -6.32 2.33 -4.25
C ARG A 63 -5.39 2.65 -3.09
N TYR A 64 -4.89 3.88 -3.01
CA TYR A 64 -4.04 4.33 -1.91
C TYR A 64 -4.76 4.25 -0.56
N GLU A 65 -6.01 4.72 -0.47
CA GLU A 65 -6.84 4.62 0.73
C GLU A 65 -7.09 3.16 1.18
N MET A 66 -7.27 2.25 0.24
CA MET A 66 -7.45 0.83 0.52
C MET A 66 -6.18 0.21 1.10
N LEU A 67 -5.02 0.49 0.50
CA LEU A 67 -3.73 0.00 0.98
C LEU A 67 -3.36 0.59 2.35
N LEU A 68 -3.68 1.87 2.60
CA LEU A 68 -3.52 2.47 3.92
C LEU A 68 -4.37 1.76 4.99
N ARG A 69 -5.59 1.34 4.66
CA ARG A 69 -6.44 0.56 5.57
C ARG A 69 -5.83 -0.81 5.85
N GLN A 70 -5.36 -1.50 4.82
CA GLN A 70 -4.70 -2.80 4.96
C GLN A 70 -3.42 -2.71 5.80
N ALA A 71 -2.57 -1.71 5.55
CA ALA A 71 -1.36 -1.46 6.34
C ALA A 71 -1.70 -1.20 7.83
N LYS A 72 -2.75 -0.41 8.10
CA LYS A 72 -3.24 -0.18 9.46
C LYS A 72 -3.75 -1.47 10.11
N GLU A 73 -4.52 -2.30 9.40
CA GLU A 73 -5.01 -3.58 9.94
C GLU A 73 -3.87 -4.54 10.28
N LEU A 74 -2.84 -4.60 9.43
CA LEU A 74 -1.61 -5.38 9.68
C LEU A 74 -0.85 -4.86 10.91
N GLN A 75 -0.80 -3.54 11.13
CA GLN A 75 -0.21 -2.93 12.34
C GLN A 75 -1.09 -3.06 13.59
N ILE A 76 -2.42 -3.08 13.47
CA ILE A 76 -3.37 -3.20 14.59
C ILE A 76 -3.40 -4.63 15.18
N THR A 77 -2.97 -5.63 14.42
CA THR A 77 -2.94 -7.02 14.90
C THR A 77 -1.76 -7.30 15.85
N LYS A 78 -0.72 -6.44 15.88
CA LYS A 78 0.44 -6.59 16.78
C LYS A 78 0.28 -5.97 18.18
N LEU A 79 -0.85 -5.35 18.52
CA LEU A 79 -1.09 -4.74 19.85
C LEU A 79 -2.10 -5.48 20.74
N LYS A 80 -2.43 -6.74 20.44
CA LYS A 80 -3.13 -7.64 21.37
C LYS A 80 -2.30 -8.88 21.68
N LYS A 81 -1.18 -8.71 22.39
CA LYS A 81 -0.69 -9.74 23.32
C LYS A 81 0.27 -9.19 24.35
#